data_AF-A0A2W8H398-F1
#
_entry.id   AF-A0A2W8H398-F1
#
_cell.length_a   1.000
_cell.length_b   1.000
_cell.length_c   1.000
_cell.angle_alpha   90.00
_cell.angle_beta   90.00
_cell.angle_gamma   90.00
#
_symmetry.space_group_name_H-M   'P 1'
#
loop_
_entity.id
_entity.type
_entity.pdbx_description
1 polymer ?
#
loop_
_entity_poly.entity_id
_entity_poly.type
_entity_poly.pdbx_seq_one_letter_code
_entity_poly.pdbx_strand_id
1 'polypeptide(L)'
;ADGQYLAQAKWDTPRVVKGVRFSLRLTSGSGEDSRLVTTAITADTEHRSSGLPLGEYTLTVRAINSYGQQGEPATTTFRINAPAKPATIELTPGYFQITAVPRLAVYDPTVQFE
;
A
#
# COMPACT_ATOMS: atom_id res chain seq x y z
N ALA A 1 -11.95 -14.05 -5.62
CA ALA A 1 -10.64 -13.61 -6.12
C ALA A 1 -10.03 -12.82 -4.99
N ASP A 2 -9.51 -13.52 -3.99
CA ASP A 2 -9.27 -12.96 -2.66
C ASP A 2 -7.76 -12.92 -2.35
N GLY A 3 -6.97 -12.60 -3.38
CA GLY A 3 -5.58 -12.21 -3.24
C GLY A 3 -5.52 -10.76 -2.76
N GLN A 4 -5.78 -10.57 -1.47
CA GLN A 4 -5.83 -9.25 -0.89
C GLN A 4 -4.44 -8.59 -0.94
N TYR A 5 -4.39 -7.34 -1.39
CA TYR A 5 -3.13 -6.65 -1.63
C TYR A 5 -2.41 -6.31 -0.32
N LEU A 6 -1.08 -6.23 -0.42
CA LEU A 6 -0.17 -5.89 0.67
C LEU A 6 0.40 -4.49 0.42
N ALA A 7 0.49 -3.69 1.47
CA ALA A 7 1.19 -2.42 1.45
C ALA A 7 2.19 -2.36 2.60
N GLN A 8 3.43 -2.00 2.30
CA GLN A 8 4.45 -1.71 3.32
C GLN A 8 4.71 -0.22 3.34
N ALA A 9 4.64 0.36 4.53
CA ALA A 9 4.98 1.75 4.77
C ALA A 9 6.23 1.82 5.64
N LYS A 10 7.11 2.77 5.33
CA LYS A 10 8.30 3.12 6.09
C LYS A 10 8.36 4.63 6.24
N TRP A 11 8.78 5.11 7.40
CA TRP A 11 8.91 6.53 7.70
C TRP A 11 10.17 6.82 8.48
N ASP A 12 10.70 8.04 8.34
CA ASP A 12 11.89 8.46 9.05
C ASP A 12 11.53 9.35 10.24
N THR A 13 12.35 9.28 11.28
CA THR A 13 12.24 10.14 12.46
C THR A 13 13.39 11.14 12.49
N PRO A 14 13.14 12.45 12.60
CA PRO A 14 14.19 13.46 12.55
C PRO A 14 15.20 13.35 13.70
N ARG A 15 14.84 12.68 14.81
CA ARG A 15 15.72 12.33 15.93
C ARG A 15 15.36 10.96 16.48
N VAL A 16 16.32 10.28 17.09
CA VAL A 16 16.05 9.07 17.89
C VAL A 16 15.28 9.48 19.14
N VAL A 17 13.99 9.18 19.18
CA VAL A 17 13.13 9.55 20.30
C VAL A 17 12.92 8.33 21.19
N LYS A 18 13.65 8.25 22.30
CA LYS A 18 13.48 7.17 23.28
C LYS A 18 12.06 7.16 23.82
N GLY A 19 11.43 5.98 23.82
CA GLY A 19 10.09 5.79 24.39
C GLY A 19 8.94 6.31 23.54
N VAL A 20 9.19 6.70 22.28
CA VAL A 20 8.13 7.02 21.32
C VAL A 20 7.62 5.75 20.65
N ARG A 21 6.30 5.69 20.47
CA ARG A 21 5.61 4.74 19.60
C ARG A 21 4.92 5.49 18.48
N PHE A 22 4.46 4.79 17.47
CA PHE A 22 3.75 5.36 16.33
C PHE A 22 2.34 4.78 16.29
N SER A 23 1.34 5.66 16.24
CA SER A 23 -0.02 5.31 15.89
C SER A 23 -0.22 5.47 14.40
N LEU A 24 -0.70 4.41 13.76
CA LEU A 24 -1.05 4.38 12.36
C LEU A 24 -2.56 4.33 12.21
N ARG A 25 -3.08 5.09 11.26
CA ARG A 25 -4.48 5.06 10.83
C ARG A 25 -4.52 4.97 9.32
N LEU A 26 -5.02 3.85 8.81
CA LEU A 26 -5.24 3.63 7.39
C LEU A 26 -6.73 3.78 7.07
N THR A 27 -7.05 4.67 6.13
CA THR A 27 -8.41 4.87 5.63
C THR A 27 -8.48 4.63 4.13
N SER A 28 -9.61 4.11 3.65
CA SER A 28 -9.92 3.96 2.23
C SER A 28 -10.86 5.06 1.76
N GLY A 29 -10.80 5.43 0.48
CA GLY A 29 -11.61 6.49 -0.10
C GLY A 29 -11.05 7.89 0.17
N SER A 30 -11.78 8.91 -0.25
CA SER A 30 -11.37 10.31 -0.17
C SER A 30 -12.53 11.20 0.30
N GLY A 31 -12.20 12.33 0.93
CA GLY A 31 -13.20 13.29 1.42
C GLY A 31 -14.17 12.68 2.44
N GLU A 32 -15.47 12.91 2.22
CA GLU A 32 -16.56 12.44 3.09
C GLU A 32 -16.78 10.92 3.04
N ASP A 33 -16.35 10.25 1.98
CA ASP A 33 -16.48 8.79 1.81
C ASP A 33 -15.33 8.00 2.48
N SER A 34 -14.48 8.69 3.24
CA SER A 34 -13.32 8.07 3.89
C SER A 34 -13.75 7.08 4.98
N ARG A 35 -13.37 5.81 4.83
CA ARG A 35 -13.68 4.73 5.77
C ARG A 35 -12.42 4.22 6.45
N LEU A 36 -12.48 4.00 7.76
CA LEU A 36 -11.39 3.36 8.50
C LEU A 36 -11.22 1.90 8.05
N VAL A 37 -9.98 1.55 7.70
CA VAL A 37 -9.60 0.17 7.33
C VAL A 37 -8.89 -0.50 8.50
N THR A 38 -7.89 0.16 9.07
CA THR A 38 -7.08 -0.41 10.15
C THR A 38 -6.41 0.68 10.97
N THR A 39 -6.19 0.38 12.24
CA THR A 39 -5.28 1.12 13.12
C THR A 39 -4.22 0.19 13.68
N ALA A 40 -3.04 0.72 13.96
CA ALA A 40 -1.96 -0.04 14.58
C ALA A 40 -1.14 0.87 15.50
N ILE A 41 -0.47 0.27 16.49
CA ILE A 41 0.57 0.93 17.28
C ILE A 41 1.84 0.10 17.16
N THR A 42 2.94 0.75 16.79
CA THR A 42 4.26 0.09 16.68
C THR A 42 5.36 0.94 17.30
N ALA A 43 6.44 0.32 17.76
CA ALA A 43 7.67 1.01 18.13
C ALA A 43 8.65 1.13 16.93
N ASP A 44 8.39 0.37 15.87
CA ASP A 44 9.21 0.36 14.66
C ASP A 44 8.90 1.55 13.76
N THR A 45 9.78 1.80 12.79
CA THR A 45 9.61 2.85 11.77
C THR A 45 9.05 2.31 10.45
N GLU A 46 8.44 1.14 10.49
CA GLU A 46 7.75 0.51 9.37
C GLU A 46 6.51 -0.26 9.81
N HIS A 47 5.59 -0.49 8.88
CA HIS A 47 4.41 -1.31 9.10
C HIS A 47 3.93 -1.94 7.81
N ARG A 48 3.43 -3.17 7.91
CA ARG A 48 2.84 -3.91 6.79
C ARG A 48 1.36 -4.12 7.01
N SER A 49 0.58 -3.63 6.06
CA SER A 49 -0.86 -3.84 5.97
C SER A 49 -1.13 -4.94 4.94
N SER A 50 -2.04 -5.85 5.28
CA SER A 50 -2.57 -6.87 4.38
C SER A 50 -4.06 -6.71 4.26
N GLY A 51 -4.69 -7.44 3.34
CA GLY A 51 -6.14 -7.45 3.32
C GLY A 51 -6.76 -6.31 2.54
N LEU A 52 -5.97 -5.54 1.78
CA LEU A 52 -6.42 -4.30 1.15
C LEU A 52 -7.13 -4.59 -0.19
N PRO A 53 -8.41 -4.20 -0.36
CA PRO A 53 -9.07 -4.24 -1.66
C PRO A 53 -8.52 -3.21 -2.66
N LEU A 54 -9.03 -3.22 -3.89
CA LEU A 54 -8.79 -2.13 -4.83
C LEU A 54 -9.40 -0.84 -4.31
N GLY A 55 -8.68 0.27 -4.46
CA GLY A 55 -9.14 1.58 -4.03
C GLY A 55 -8.03 2.56 -3.71
N GLU A 56 -8.43 3.75 -3.31
CA GLU A 56 -7.53 4.79 -2.81
C GLU A 56 -7.42 4.70 -1.29
N TYR A 57 -6.22 4.97 -0.79
CA TYR A 57 -5.90 4.87 0.62
C TYR A 57 -5.14 6.10 1.10
N THR A 58 -5.40 6.47 2.35
CA THR A 58 -4.65 7.48 3.08
C THR A 58 -4.10 6.84 4.35
N LEU A 59 -2.78 6.86 4.49
CA LEU A 59 -2.09 6.45 5.71
C LEU A 59 -1.68 7.70 6.49
N THR A 60 -2.12 7.77 7.74
CA THR A 60 -1.67 8.78 8.70
C THR A 60 -0.85 8.13 9.81
N VAL A 61 0.34 8.66 10.08
CA VAL A 61 1.23 8.21 11.15
C VAL A 61 1.45 9.36 12.13
N ARG A 62 1.30 9.08 13.43
CA ARG A 62 1.55 10.03 14.52
C ARG A 62 2.51 9.43 15.53
N ALA A 63 3.54 10.18 15.90
CA ALA A 63 4.37 9.86 17.05
C ALA A 63 3.56 10.02 18.34
N ILE A 64 3.71 9.09 19.28
CA ILE A 64 3.10 9.07 20.61
C ILE A 64 4.22 8.97 21.63
N ASN A 65 4.29 9.92 22.57
CA ASN A 65 5.24 9.83 23.68
C ASN A 65 4.71 8.96 24.84
N SER A 66 5.53 8.76 25.87
CA SER A 66 5.17 7.96 27.06
C SER A 66 3.96 8.48 27.83
N TYR A 67 3.59 9.75 27.65
CA TYR A 67 2.44 10.39 28.28
C TYR A 67 1.17 10.32 27.40
N GLY A 68 1.22 9.64 26.26
CA GLY A 68 0.11 9.51 25.32
C GLY A 68 -0.12 10.74 24.44
N GLN A 69 0.77 11.75 24.49
CA GLN A 69 0.66 12.93 23.65
C GLN A 69 1.05 12.59 22.21
N GLN A 70 0.24 13.06 21.26
CA GLN A 70 0.47 12.87 19.84
C GLN A 70 1.22 14.06 19.23
N GLY A 71 2.23 13.78 18.41
CA GLY A 71 2.87 14.78 17.57
C GLY A 71 2.08 15.08 16.30
N GLU A 72 2.63 15.97 15.47
CA GLU A 72 2.09 16.31 14.15
C GLU A 72 1.95 15.06 13.27
N PRO A 73 0.85 14.93 12.51
CA PRO A 73 0.65 13.80 11.62
C PRO A 73 1.52 13.89 10.37
N ALA A 74 2.11 12.76 9.98
CA ALA A 74 2.61 12.54 8.63
C ALA A 74 1.56 11.77 7.83
N THR A 75 1.22 12.24 6.64
CA THR A 75 0.19 11.63 5.79
C THR A 75 0.73 11.32 4.41
N THR A 76 0.39 10.15 3.88
CA THR A 76 0.66 9.78 2.49
C THR A 76 -0.55 9.09 1.89
N THR A 77 -0.72 9.23 0.58
CA THR A 77 -1.78 8.56 -0.18
C THR A 77 -1.20 7.54 -1.15
N PHE A 78 -1.90 6.44 -1.33
CA PHE A 78 -1.55 5.44 -2.33
C PHE A 78 -2.82 4.80 -2.89
N ARG A 79 -2.71 4.18 -4.06
CA ARG A 79 -3.83 3.54 -4.75
C ARG A 79 -3.48 2.13 -5.14
N ILE A 80 -4.46 1.25 -5.07
CA ILE A 80 -4.38 -0.13 -5.52
C ILE A 80 -5.40 -0.29 -6.65
N ASN A 81 -4.91 -0.48 -7.87
CA ASN A 81 -5.72 -0.61 -9.06
C ASN A 81 -5.63 -2.02 -9.65
N ALA A 82 -6.66 -2.42 -10.38
CA ALA A 82 -6.56 -3.61 -11.22
C ALA A 82 -5.45 -3.42 -12.26
N PRO A 83 -4.71 -4.48 -12.63
CA PRO A 83 -3.76 -4.39 -13.73
C PRO A 83 -4.47 -3.99 -15.03
N ALA A 84 -3.79 -3.23 -15.87
CA ALA A 84 -4.34 -2.85 -17.17
C ALA A 84 -4.59 -4.09 -18.03
N LYS A 85 -5.62 -4.03 -18.89
CA LYS A 85 -5.88 -5.09 -19.86
C LYS A 85 -4.64 -5.31 -20.74
N PRO A 86 -4.19 -6.56 -20.98
CA PRO A 86 -3.14 -6.85 -21.94
C PRO A 86 -3.50 -6.33 -23.33
N ALA A 87 -2.50 -5.79 -24.04
CA ALA A 87 -2.69 -5.32 -25.41
C ALA A 87 -2.62 -6.45 -26.43
N THR A 88 -1.69 -7.38 -26.21
CA THR A 88 -1.49 -8.55 -27.05
C THR A 88 -1.27 -9.76 -26.15
N ILE A 89 -1.63 -10.94 -26.65
CA ILE A 89 -1.31 -12.22 -26.02
C ILE A 89 -0.45 -12.99 -27.01
N GLU A 90 0.81 -13.24 -26.66
CA GLU A 90 1.69 -14.11 -27.42
C GLU A 90 1.36 -15.56 -27.09
N LEU A 91 1.12 -16.38 -28.11
CA LEU A 91 0.83 -17.80 -27.96
C LEU A 91 2.01 -18.60 -28.51
N THR A 92 2.54 -19.50 -27.69
CA THR A 92 3.56 -20.48 -28.10
C THR A 92 2.96 -21.88 -28.06
N PRO A 93 2.67 -22.49 -29.22
CA PRO A 93 2.17 -23.86 -29.29
C PRO A 93 3.25 -24.89 -28.96
N GLY A 94 2.85 -25.97 -28.29
CA GLY A 94 3.63 -27.20 -28.11
C GLY A 94 2.78 -28.44 -28.37
N TYR A 95 3.38 -29.64 -28.28
CA TYR A 95 2.75 -30.90 -28.71
C TYR A 95 1.38 -31.18 -28.04
N PHE A 96 1.19 -30.83 -26.77
CA PHE A 96 -0.09 -30.88 -26.03
C PHE A 96 -0.23 -29.73 -25.04
N GLN A 97 0.36 -28.57 -25.36
CA GLN A 97 0.40 -27.41 -24.48
C GLN A 97 0.34 -26.12 -25.29
N ILE A 98 -0.17 -25.05 -24.68
CA ILE A 98 -0.04 -23.69 -25.20
C ILE A 98 0.39 -22.80 -24.04
N THR A 99 1.46 -22.04 -24.25
CA THR A 99 1.87 -20.99 -23.31
C THR A 99 1.32 -19.66 -23.81
N ALA A 100 0.61 -18.93 -22.96
CA ALA A 100 0.07 -17.61 -23.26
C ALA A 100 0.76 -16.54 -22.41
N VAL A 101 1.46 -15.60 -23.05
CA VAL A 101 2.16 -14.49 -22.38
C VAL A 101 1.43 -13.18 -22.69
N PRO A 102 0.76 -12.54 -21.71
CA PRO A 102 0.15 -11.24 -21.91
C PRO A 102 1.24 -10.15 -21.98
N ARG A 103 1.13 -9.25 -22.96
CA ARG A 103 2.01 -8.07 -23.13
C ARG A 103 1.23 -6.79 -22.93
N LEU A 104 1.78 -5.84 -22.17
CA LEU A 104 1.22 -4.50 -22.02
C LEU A 104 1.61 -3.63 -23.24
N ALA A 105 0.70 -2.76 -23.69
CA ALA A 105 0.97 -1.84 -24.81
C ALA A 105 1.88 -0.66 -24.45
N VAL A 106 1.97 -0.30 -23.17
CA VAL A 106 2.51 0.99 -22.74
C VAL A 106 3.39 0.81 -21.51
N TYR A 107 4.54 1.48 -21.53
CA TYR A 107 5.37 1.73 -20.35
C TYR A 107 4.69 2.80 -19.48
N ASP A 108 4.18 2.41 -18.32
CA ASP A 108 3.76 3.36 -17.30
C ASP A 108 4.92 3.57 -16.32
N PRO A 109 5.61 4.74 -16.33
CA PRO A 109 6.76 4.98 -15.45
C PRO A 109 6.41 4.97 -13.96
N THR A 110 5.12 5.04 -13.61
CA THR A 110 4.65 4.97 -12.23
C THR A 110 4.38 3.54 -11.76
N VAL A 111 4.37 2.57 -12.69
CA VAL A 111 4.27 1.14 -12.39
C VAL A 111 5.68 0.58 -12.23
N GLN A 112 6.08 0.38 -10.98
CA GLN A 112 7.29 -0.36 -10.65
C GLN A 112 6.91 -1.85 -10.58
N PHE A 113 7.58 -2.68 -11.37
CA PHE A 113 7.51 -4.13 -11.24
C PHE A 113 8.60 -4.55 -10.24
N GLU A 114 8.23 -5.36 -9.23
CA GLU A 114 9.19 -6.02 -8.33
C GLU A 114 9.66 -7.35 -8.96
#